data_AF-A0A0B1SYZ6-F1
#
_entry.id   AF-A0A0B1SYZ6-F1
#
_cell.length_a   1.000
_cell.length_b   1.000
_cell.length_c   1.000
_cell.angle_alpha   90.00
_cell.angle_beta   90.00
_cell.angle_gamma   90.00
#
_symmetry.space_group_name_H-M   'P 1'
#
loop_
_entity.id
_entity.type
_entity.pdbx_description
1 polymer ?
#
loop_
_entity_poly.entity_id
_entity_poly.type
_entity_poly.pdbx_seq_one_letter_code
_entity_poly.pdbx_strand_id
1 'polypeptide(L)'
;MYRSLDFSAGQHAIAIDVPVVYMENPYSEIYISPNGIVGFGERLPDGVTPLQRLNRSAVAPFYAPANEGSVYYRATSSDRTLLRRLTEYIHKTFADSSDFQALQTLVVTWDGVQNKEQDGGATFQLALASDGMVSYALMQFLTLPWSASGGIYAQSGFAMSDGRYQGNTNSGGPDVKELVGYGIY
;
A
#
# COMPACT_ATOMS: atom_id res chain seq x y z
N MET A 1 18.87 2.17 -1.85
CA MET A 1 19.06 1.57 -0.51
C MET A 1 17.69 1.38 0.11
N TYR A 2 17.39 0.22 0.68
CA TYR A 2 16.14 0.01 1.43
C TYR A 2 16.30 0.60 2.83
N ARG A 3 15.23 1.20 3.35
CA ARG A 3 15.15 1.68 4.74
C ARG A 3 14.16 0.81 5.50
N SER A 4 14.49 0.42 6.73
CA SER A 4 13.60 -0.31 7.63
C SER A 4 12.86 0.65 8.56
N LEU A 5 11.65 0.30 8.94
CA LEU A 5 10.89 0.92 10.01
C LEU A 5 10.80 -0.04 11.18
N ASP A 6 11.12 0.44 12.37
CA ASP A 6 10.83 -0.30 13.59
C ASP A 6 9.31 -0.34 13.78
N PHE A 7 8.78 -1.54 13.98
CA PHE A 7 7.35 -1.76 14.11
C PHE A 7 6.72 -0.94 15.27
N SER A 8 7.51 -0.62 16.30
CA SER A 8 7.11 0.18 17.46
C SER A 8 7.14 1.70 17.23
N ALA A 9 7.71 2.19 16.14
CA ALA A 9 7.84 3.63 15.88
C ALA A 9 6.54 4.28 15.37
N GLY A 10 5.50 3.48 15.12
CA GLY A 10 4.25 3.96 14.53
C GLY A 10 4.41 4.25 13.04
N GLN A 11 3.68 5.26 12.54
CA GLN A 11 3.71 5.62 11.13
C GLN A 11 4.96 6.42 10.77
N HIS A 12 5.48 6.22 9.56
CA HIS A 12 6.62 6.95 9.05
C HIS A 12 6.22 7.85 7.87
N ALA A 13 6.52 9.14 8.01
CA ALA A 13 6.33 10.11 6.94
C ALA A 13 7.56 10.15 6.03
N ILE A 14 7.33 10.17 4.72
CA ILE A 14 8.36 10.39 3.70
C ILE A 14 7.90 11.44 2.71
N ALA A 15 8.86 12.18 2.16
CA ALA A 15 8.63 13.09 1.06
C ALA A 15 9.08 12.43 -0.27
N ILE A 16 8.34 12.68 -1.34
CA ILE A 16 8.67 12.29 -2.72
C ILE A 16 8.73 13.54 -3.61
N ASP A 17 9.62 13.53 -4.59
CA ASP A 17 9.90 14.68 -5.46
C ASP A 17 8.88 14.79 -6.59
N VAL A 18 8.50 13.65 -7.15
CA VAL A 18 7.41 13.50 -8.13
C VAL A 18 6.17 13.07 -7.34
N PRO A 19 5.12 13.90 -7.29
CA PRO A 19 3.95 13.62 -6.46
C PRO A 19 3.22 12.37 -6.93
N VAL A 20 2.63 11.64 -6.00
CA VAL A 20 1.63 10.61 -6.32
C VAL A 20 0.29 11.32 -6.53
N VAL A 21 -0.29 11.16 -7.71
CA VAL A 21 -1.62 11.69 -8.02
C VAL A 21 -2.66 10.66 -7.61
N TYR A 22 -3.42 10.98 -6.58
CA TYR A 22 -4.47 10.13 -6.04
C TYR A 22 -5.80 10.86 -6.11
N MET A 23 -6.75 10.32 -6.89
CA MET A 23 -8.08 10.90 -7.08
C MET A 23 -8.01 12.39 -7.45
N GLU A 24 -7.25 12.69 -8.52
CA GLU A 24 -7.01 14.03 -9.08
C GLU A 24 -6.20 14.99 -8.18
N ASN A 25 -5.78 14.54 -6.99
CA ASN A 25 -5.02 15.36 -6.07
C ASN A 25 -3.55 14.89 -6.01
N PRO A 26 -2.56 15.77 -6.25
CA PRO A 26 -1.15 15.44 -6.11
C PRO A 26 -0.71 15.47 -4.64
N TYR A 27 0.03 14.44 -4.20
CA TYR A 27 0.58 14.32 -2.86
C TYR A 27 2.08 14.04 -2.90
N SER A 28 2.86 14.88 -2.21
CA SER A 28 4.31 14.68 -2.02
C SER A 28 4.66 14.12 -0.64
N GLU A 29 3.71 14.12 0.30
CA GLU A 29 3.88 13.55 1.64
C GLU A 29 3.13 12.22 1.73
N ILE A 30 3.86 11.16 2.08
CA ILE A 30 3.36 9.80 2.16
C ILE A 30 3.59 9.26 3.57
N TYR A 31 2.55 8.68 4.16
CA TYR A 31 2.59 8.11 5.51
C TYR A 31 2.47 6.59 5.45
N ILE A 32 3.54 5.88 5.81
CA ILE A 32 3.59 4.43 5.79
C ILE A 32 3.24 3.90 7.19
N SER A 33 2.21 3.06 7.28
CA SER A 33 1.80 2.43 8.53
C SER A 33 2.23 0.96 8.60
N PRO A 34 2.75 0.48 9.75
CA PRO A 34 3.05 -0.94 9.96
C PRO A 34 1.80 -1.83 9.91
N ASN A 35 0.62 -1.26 10.07
CA ASN A 35 -0.66 -1.97 9.98
C ASN A 35 -1.06 -2.33 8.53
N GLY A 36 -0.22 -2.08 7.51
CA GLY A 36 -0.50 -2.48 6.13
C GLY A 36 -1.31 -1.46 5.32
N ILE A 37 -1.09 -0.17 5.54
CA ILE A 37 -1.74 0.94 4.82
C ILE A 37 -0.76 2.09 4.57
N VAL A 38 -0.95 2.79 3.45
CA VAL A 38 -0.23 4.02 3.10
C VAL A 38 -1.23 5.16 2.95
N GLY A 39 -1.00 6.26 3.66
CA GLY A 39 -1.79 7.50 3.58
C GLY A 39 -1.10 8.58 2.77
N PHE A 40 -1.89 9.51 2.25
CA PHE A 40 -1.44 10.63 1.42
C PHE A 40 -1.78 11.98 2.07
N GLY A 41 -0.79 12.87 2.17
CA GLY A 41 -0.94 14.26 2.60
C GLY A 41 -1.12 14.49 4.10
N GLU A 42 -1.63 13.52 4.85
CA GLU A 42 -1.76 13.61 6.30
C GLU A 42 -1.58 12.25 7.00
N ARG A 43 -1.19 12.31 8.27
CA ARG A 43 -1.01 11.15 9.14
C ARG A 43 -2.34 10.40 9.32
N LEU A 44 -2.31 9.08 9.23
CA LEU A 44 -3.49 8.24 9.50
C LEU A 44 -3.76 8.14 11.02
N PRO A 45 -4.95 7.70 11.45
CA PRO A 45 -5.19 7.35 12.84
C PRO A 45 -4.18 6.29 13.34
N ASP A 46 -3.78 6.39 14.60
CA ASP A 46 -2.85 5.43 15.22
C ASP A 46 -3.45 4.03 15.36
N GLY A 47 -4.77 3.96 15.58
CA GLY A 47 -5.54 2.73 15.56
C GLY A 47 -6.05 2.36 14.18
N VAL A 48 -6.50 1.11 14.03
CA VAL A 48 -7.15 0.66 12.80
C VAL A 48 -8.57 1.20 12.73
N THR A 49 -8.85 1.99 11.70
CA THR A 49 -10.19 2.52 11.39
C THR A 49 -10.67 1.90 10.09
N PRO A 50 -11.89 1.31 10.00
CA PRO A 50 -12.39 0.75 8.75
C PRO A 50 -12.29 1.73 7.57
N LEU A 51 -11.92 1.26 6.38
CA LEU A 51 -11.68 2.13 5.20
C LEU A 51 -12.90 3.01 4.90
N GLN A 52 -14.10 2.46 5.05
CA GLN A 52 -15.38 3.17 4.88
C GLN A 52 -15.53 4.40 5.79
N ARG A 53 -14.82 4.45 6.93
CA ARG A 53 -14.89 5.55 7.90
C ARG A 53 -13.55 6.25 8.10
N LEU A 54 -12.55 5.93 7.27
CA LEU A 54 -11.20 6.47 7.43
C LEU A 54 -11.17 7.97 7.12
N ASN A 55 -11.92 8.42 6.10
CA ASN A 55 -11.95 9.82 5.65
C ASN A 55 -10.53 10.37 5.40
N ARG A 56 -9.67 9.54 4.80
CA ARG A 56 -8.30 9.88 4.41
C ARG A 56 -8.03 9.28 3.05
N SER A 57 -7.26 10.01 2.25
CA SER A 57 -6.67 9.49 1.02
C SER A 57 -5.66 8.41 1.36
N ALA A 58 -5.95 7.15 1.04
CA ALA A 58 -5.09 6.04 1.43
C ALA A 58 -5.24 4.82 0.50
N VAL A 59 -4.17 4.04 0.42
CA VAL A 59 -4.13 2.73 -0.23
C VAL A 59 -3.74 1.69 0.81
N ALA A 60 -4.58 0.66 0.96
CA ALA A 60 -4.41 -0.42 1.92
C ALA A 60 -4.23 -1.74 1.17
N PRO A 61 -3.02 -2.31 1.09
CA PRO A 61 -2.86 -3.66 0.58
C PRO A 61 -3.49 -4.68 1.53
N PHE A 62 -3.20 -4.58 2.82
CA PHE A 62 -3.63 -5.55 3.83
C PHE A 62 -3.68 -4.91 5.22
N TYR A 63 -4.76 -4.17 5.48
CA TYR A 63 -4.90 -3.28 6.63
C TYR A 63 -5.62 -3.94 7.80
N ALA A 64 -4.87 -4.21 8.87
CA ALA A 64 -5.36 -4.78 10.13
C ALA A 64 -4.43 -4.41 11.29
N PRO A 65 -4.86 -4.56 12.55
CA PRO A 65 -3.96 -4.42 13.68
C PRO A 65 -2.84 -5.45 13.55
N ALA A 66 -1.59 -5.01 13.61
CA ALA A 66 -0.46 -5.92 13.62
C ALA A 66 0.43 -5.64 14.84
N ASN A 67 1.16 -6.65 15.29
CA ASN A 67 1.99 -6.56 16.50
C ASN A 67 3.50 -6.68 16.22
N GLU A 68 3.87 -7.44 15.19
CA GLU A 68 5.26 -7.77 14.87
C GLU A 68 5.46 -7.82 13.35
N GLY A 69 6.72 -7.88 12.94
CA GLY A 69 7.15 -7.92 11.54
C GLY A 69 8.11 -6.78 11.21
N SER A 70 8.47 -6.67 9.94
CA SER A 70 9.33 -5.60 9.44
C SER A 70 8.67 -4.86 8.29
N VAL A 71 8.83 -3.54 8.26
CA VAL A 71 8.42 -2.74 7.10
C VAL A 71 9.64 -2.14 6.45
N TYR A 72 9.83 -2.46 5.18
CA TYR A 72 10.89 -1.90 4.36
C TYR A 72 10.29 -0.98 3.32
N TYR A 73 10.95 0.14 3.06
CA TYR A 73 10.55 1.01 1.96
C TYR A 73 11.75 1.52 1.16
N ARG A 74 11.47 1.88 -0.09
CA ARG A 74 12.42 2.51 -1.00
C ARG A 74 11.68 3.44 -1.95
N ALA A 75 11.95 4.74 -1.84
CA ALA A 75 11.61 5.72 -2.86
C ALA A 75 12.81 5.90 -3.81
N THR A 76 12.60 5.92 -5.12
CA THR A 76 13.67 6.14 -6.10
C THR A 76 13.16 6.74 -7.40
N SER A 77 13.91 7.73 -7.91
CA SER A 77 13.79 8.32 -9.25
C SER A 77 15.04 8.02 -10.12
N SER A 78 16.03 7.31 -9.57
CA SER A 78 17.32 7.07 -10.22
C SER A 78 17.54 5.61 -10.63
N ASP A 79 16.77 4.66 -10.09
CA ASP A 79 16.80 3.25 -10.50
C ASP A 79 16.06 3.05 -11.84
N ARG A 80 16.73 3.41 -12.94
CA ARG A 80 16.16 3.35 -14.29
C ARG A 80 15.66 1.97 -14.69
N THR A 81 16.30 0.90 -14.18
CA THR A 81 15.89 -0.47 -14.47
C THR A 81 14.55 -0.79 -13.82
N LEU A 82 14.37 -0.43 -12.56
CA LEU A 82 13.10 -0.60 -11.86
C LEU A 82 11.99 0.24 -12.52
N LEU A 83 12.25 1.52 -12.76
CA LEU A 83 11.27 2.42 -13.37
C LEU A 83 10.81 1.90 -14.74
N ARG A 84 11.74 1.48 -15.61
CA ARG A 84 11.39 0.89 -16.90
C ARG A 84 10.54 -0.37 -16.75
N ARG A 85 10.88 -1.27 -15.82
CA ARG A 85 10.10 -2.50 -15.59
C ARG A 85 8.68 -2.19 -15.11
N LEU A 86 8.51 -1.20 -14.23
CA LEU A 86 7.19 -0.77 -13.76
C LEU A 86 6.38 -0.16 -14.90
N THR A 87 6.99 0.71 -15.73
CA THR A 87 6.34 1.25 -16.93
C THR A 87 5.88 0.14 -17.87
N GLU A 88 6.76 -0.79 -18.23
CA GLU A 88 6.43 -1.92 -19.12
C GLU A 88 5.33 -2.81 -18.53
N TYR A 89 5.31 -2.97 -17.21
CA TYR A 89 4.28 -3.72 -16.52
C TYR A 89 2.92 -3.02 -16.59
N ILE A 90 2.88 -1.72 -16.28
CA ILE A 90 1.68 -0.88 -16.33
C ILE A 90 1.11 -0.87 -17.75
N HIS A 91 1.96 -0.70 -18.77
CA HIS A 91 1.57 -0.77 -20.19
C HIS A 91 0.91 -2.09 -20.59
N LYS A 92 1.32 -3.21 -19.99
CA LYS A 92 0.73 -4.53 -20.26
C LYS A 92 -0.57 -4.75 -19.51
N THR A 93 -0.73 -4.13 -18.35
CA THR A 93 -1.86 -4.35 -17.45
C THR A 93 -3.03 -3.39 -17.74
N PHE A 94 -2.75 -2.15 -18.12
CA PHE A 94 -3.75 -1.09 -18.26
C PHE A 94 -3.82 -0.57 -19.70
N ALA A 95 -4.98 -0.66 -20.33
CA ALA A 95 -5.17 -0.30 -21.73
C ALA A 95 -4.85 1.19 -22.03
N ASP A 96 -5.21 2.09 -21.11
CA ASP A 96 -5.08 3.55 -21.30
C ASP A 96 -3.79 4.12 -20.69
N SER A 97 -2.69 3.36 -20.75
CA SER A 97 -1.43 3.72 -20.10
C SER A 97 -0.27 3.99 -21.05
N SER A 98 -0.50 4.03 -22.36
CA SER A 98 0.56 4.15 -23.39
C SER A 98 1.51 5.32 -23.18
N ASP A 99 1.01 6.43 -22.65
CA ASP A 99 1.76 7.67 -22.45
C ASP A 99 2.44 7.74 -21.07
N PHE A 100 2.12 6.80 -20.16
CA PHE A 100 2.69 6.75 -18.82
C PHE A 100 4.17 6.37 -18.87
N GLN A 101 4.98 7.10 -18.09
CA GLN A 101 6.37 6.73 -17.84
C GLN A 101 6.74 7.01 -16.38
N ALA A 102 6.99 5.96 -15.60
CA ALA A 102 7.36 6.11 -14.19
C ALA A 102 8.62 6.99 -14.04
N LEU A 103 8.48 8.14 -13.39
CA LEU A 103 9.57 9.07 -13.06
C LEU A 103 10.07 8.85 -11.63
N GLN A 104 9.16 8.48 -10.72
CA GLN A 104 9.51 8.06 -9.38
C GLN A 104 8.62 6.89 -8.97
N THR A 105 9.19 6.01 -8.15
CA THR A 105 8.42 4.97 -7.49
C THR A 105 8.74 4.89 -6.01
N LEU A 106 7.72 4.62 -5.20
CA LEU A 106 7.83 4.16 -3.82
C LEU A 106 7.41 2.70 -3.78
N VAL A 107 8.30 1.83 -3.29
CA VAL A 107 7.99 0.45 -2.97
C VAL A 107 7.99 0.29 -1.45
N VAL A 108 6.90 -0.24 -0.90
CA VAL A 108 6.75 -0.59 0.52
C VAL A 108 6.53 -2.09 0.62
N THR A 109 7.26 -2.75 1.53
CA THR A 109 7.16 -4.17 1.82
C THR A 109 6.86 -4.34 3.29
N TRP A 110 5.76 -5.02 3.60
CA TRP A 110 5.48 -5.56 4.91
C TRP A 110 5.92 -7.01 4.86
N ASP A 111 6.89 -7.38 5.69
CA ASP A 111 7.50 -8.69 5.70
C ASP A 111 7.31 -9.38 7.06
N GLY A 112 6.74 -10.58 7.03
CA GLY A 112 6.52 -11.39 8.22
C GLY A 112 5.59 -10.74 9.25
N VAL A 113 4.60 -9.94 8.81
CA VAL A 113 3.71 -9.22 9.71
C VAL A 113 2.74 -10.17 10.41
N GLN A 114 2.75 -10.16 11.74
CA GLN A 114 1.92 -11.04 12.58
C GLN A 114 0.63 -10.34 13.01
N ASN A 115 -0.48 -11.09 12.98
CA ASN A 115 -1.69 -10.71 13.72
C ASN A 115 -1.49 -10.92 15.23
N LYS A 116 -2.47 -10.50 16.04
CA LYS A 116 -2.42 -10.66 17.49
C LYS A 116 -2.37 -12.11 17.96
N GLU A 117 -2.97 -12.99 17.18
CA GLU A 117 -3.09 -14.43 17.43
C GLU A 117 -1.83 -15.22 17.02
N GLN A 118 -0.89 -14.59 16.30
CA GLN A 118 0.35 -15.19 15.80
C GLN A 118 0.12 -16.37 14.84
N ASP A 119 -0.86 -16.25 13.95
CA ASP A 119 -1.25 -17.26 12.97
C ASP A 119 -0.27 -17.36 11.77
N GLY A 120 0.83 -16.60 11.78
CA GLY A 120 1.90 -16.65 10.80
C GLY A 120 2.24 -15.28 10.21
N GLY A 121 3.44 -15.17 9.64
CA GLY A 121 3.93 -13.93 9.03
C GLY A 121 3.31 -13.66 7.67
N ALA A 122 2.54 -12.57 7.56
CA ALA A 122 2.04 -12.05 6.29
C ALA A 122 3.13 -11.21 5.58
N THR A 123 3.37 -11.50 4.31
CA THR A 123 4.29 -10.73 3.45
C THR A 123 3.56 -10.23 2.21
N PHE A 124 3.57 -8.91 2.03
CA PHE A 124 2.89 -8.22 0.93
C PHE A 124 3.58 -6.89 0.61
N GLN A 125 3.34 -6.37 -0.59
CA GLN A 125 4.00 -5.17 -1.12
C GLN A 125 3.01 -4.21 -1.78
N LEU A 126 3.37 -2.93 -1.75
CA LEU A 126 2.75 -1.87 -2.53
C LEU A 126 3.83 -1.14 -3.31
N ALA A 127 3.67 -1.04 -4.63
CA ALA A 127 4.43 -0.13 -5.46
C ALA A 127 3.54 1.01 -5.94
N LEU A 128 3.88 2.24 -5.57
CA LEU A 128 3.33 3.45 -6.14
C LEU A 128 4.27 3.93 -7.23
N ALA A 129 3.82 3.99 -8.47
CA ALA A 129 4.59 4.51 -9.60
C ALA A 129 3.91 5.79 -10.10
N SER A 130 4.67 6.88 -10.23
CA SER A 130 4.15 8.17 -10.66
C SER A 130 5.02 8.81 -11.74
N ASP A 131 4.36 9.47 -12.69
CA ASP A 131 4.99 10.40 -13.64
C ASP A 131 4.70 11.88 -13.28
N GLY A 132 4.00 12.13 -12.17
CA GLY A 132 3.63 13.46 -11.69
C GLY A 132 2.25 13.95 -12.17
N MET A 133 1.65 13.28 -13.15
CA MET A 133 0.30 13.56 -13.65
C MET A 133 -0.66 12.38 -13.41
N VAL A 134 -0.15 11.16 -13.61
CA VAL A 134 -0.86 9.90 -13.41
C VAL A 134 -0.04 9.04 -12.45
N SER A 135 -0.74 8.25 -11.63
CA SER A 135 -0.09 7.31 -10.73
C SER A 135 -0.82 5.97 -10.70
N TYR A 136 -0.04 4.91 -10.50
CA TYR A 136 -0.53 3.54 -10.39
C TYR A 136 -0.12 2.95 -9.06
N ALA A 137 -1.04 2.21 -8.44
CA ALA A 137 -0.83 1.50 -7.18
C ALA A 137 -0.90 0.00 -7.42
N LEU A 138 0.26 -0.66 -7.40
CA LEU A 138 0.37 -2.10 -7.66
C LEU A 138 0.49 -2.83 -6.33
N MET A 139 -0.48 -3.67 -5.99
CA MET A 139 -0.45 -4.51 -4.81
C MET A 139 0.05 -5.91 -5.17
N GLN A 140 0.99 -6.43 -4.40
CA GLN A 140 1.50 -7.79 -4.57
C GLN A 140 1.40 -8.56 -3.26
N PHE A 141 0.73 -9.71 -3.31
CA PHE A 141 0.52 -10.58 -2.16
C PHE A 141 1.40 -11.83 -2.30
N LEU A 142 2.33 -12.01 -1.36
CA LEU A 142 3.22 -13.17 -1.36
C LEU A 142 2.66 -14.27 -0.44
N THR A 143 2.45 -13.94 0.83
CA THR A 143 1.93 -14.87 1.84
C THR A 143 0.93 -14.13 2.73
N LEU A 144 -0.29 -14.66 2.88
CA LEU A 144 -1.31 -14.14 3.79
C LEU A 144 -1.87 -15.31 4.61
N PRO A 145 -1.27 -15.66 5.76
CA PRO A 145 -1.67 -16.86 6.51
C PRO A 145 -2.92 -16.62 7.39
N TRP A 146 -3.23 -15.37 7.68
CA TRP A 146 -4.37 -14.95 8.50
C TRP A 146 -5.28 -13.99 7.73
N SER A 147 -6.51 -13.83 8.20
CA SER A 147 -7.49 -12.88 7.66
C SER A 147 -8.01 -11.88 8.69
N ALA A 148 -7.76 -12.11 9.97
CA ALA A 148 -8.18 -11.22 11.05
C ALA A 148 -7.11 -11.07 12.12
N SER A 149 -7.19 -9.98 12.88
CA SER A 149 -6.35 -9.70 14.02
C SER A 149 -7.16 -9.05 15.14
N GLY A 150 -7.24 -9.69 16.31
CA GLY A 150 -8.04 -9.23 17.44
C GLY A 150 -9.52 -9.06 17.10
N GLY A 151 -10.07 -9.96 16.27
CA GLY A 151 -11.46 -9.92 15.81
C GLY A 151 -11.77 -8.90 14.70
N ILE A 152 -10.77 -8.23 14.14
CA ILE A 152 -10.93 -7.31 13.02
C ILE A 152 -10.37 -7.95 11.75
N TYR A 153 -11.22 -8.16 10.73
CA TYR A 153 -10.77 -8.65 9.43
C TYR A 153 -9.91 -7.62 8.71
N ALA A 154 -8.84 -8.09 8.05
CA ALA A 154 -7.99 -7.26 7.23
C ALA A 154 -8.76 -6.70 6.03
N GLN A 155 -8.46 -5.45 5.68
CA GLN A 155 -9.07 -4.76 4.54
C GLN A 155 -8.04 -4.50 3.45
N SER A 156 -8.49 -4.58 2.21
CA SER A 156 -7.67 -4.31 1.03
C SER A 156 -8.43 -3.37 0.10
N GLY A 157 -7.77 -2.33 -0.43
CA GLY A 157 -8.36 -1.38 -1.36
C GLY A 157 -7.96 0.06 -1.10
N PHE A 158 -8.90 0.98 -1.37
CA PHE A 158 -8.67 2.41 -1.52
C PHE A 158 -9.67 3.20 -0.66
N ALA A 159 -9.20 4.25 0.00
CA ALA A 159 -10.03 5.18 0.77
C ALA A 159 -9.77 6.63 0.33
N MET A 160 -10.82 7.43 0.30
CA MET A 160 -10.79 8.82 -0.15
C MET A 160 -11.08 9.76 1.02
N SER A 161 -10.55 10.98 0.96
CA SER A 161 -10.77 12.01 1.98
C SER A 161 -12.23 12.46 2.09
N ASP A 162 -13.02 12.30 1.03
CA ASP A 162 -14.46 12.60 0.99
C ASP A 162 -15.35 11.48 1.58
N GLY A 163 -14.74 10.40 2.11
CA GLY A 163 -15.44 9.28 2.72
C GLY A 163 -15.83 8.16 1.75
N ARG A 164 -15.57 8.31 0.46
CA ARG A 164 -15.69 7.19 -0.49
C ARG A 164 -14.61 6.14 -0.21
N TYR A 165 -14.94 4.89 -0.51
CA TYR A 165 -14.01 3.78 -0.44
C TYR A 165 -14.28 2.78 -1.56
N GLN A 166 -13.25 2.07 -1.97
CA GLN A 166 -13.34 0.95 -2.91
C GLN A 166 -12.57 -0.23 -2.31
N GLY A 167 -13.27 -1.29 -1.93
CA GLY A 167 -12.64 -2.52 -1.47
C GLY A 167 -12.21 -3.42 -2.64
N ASN A 168 -11.12 -4.15 -2.45
CA ASN A 168 -10.75 -5.28 -3.28
C ASN A 168 -11.64 -6.49 -2.97
N THR A 169 -11.59 -7.51 -3.83
CA THR A 169 -12.28 -8.80 -3.59
C THR A 169 -11.96 -9.34 -2.20
N ASN A 170 -12.97 -9.84 -1.50
CA ASN A 170 -12.88 -10.40 -0.15
C ASN A 170 -12.40 -9.45 0.96
N SER A 171 -12.16 -8.16 0.68
CA SER A 171 -11.74 -7.18 1.67
C SER A 171 -12.70 -7.12 2.87
N GLY A 172 -12.15 -7.14 4.09
CA GLY A 172 -12.94 -7.06 5.33
C GLY A 172 -13.69 -8.36 5.67
N GLY A 173 -13.34 -9.48 5.03
CA GLY A 173 -13.93 -10.79 5.27
C GLY A 173 -12.90 -11.89 5.54
N PRO A 174 -13.35 -13.11 5.86
CA PRO A 174 -12.48 -14.25 6.18
C PRO A 174 -11.59 -14.70 5.01
N ASP A 175 -11.99 -14.39 3.78
CA ASP A 175 -11.35 -14.85 2.55
C ASP A 175 -10.37 -13.80 1.97
N VAL A 176 -10.09 -12.71 2.69
CA VAL A 176 -9.10 -11.69 2.26
C VAL A 176 -7.68 -12.27 2.11
N LYS A 177 -7.40 -13.40 2.75
CA LYS A 177 -6.15 -14.16 2.57
C LYS A 177 -6.00 -14.80 1.20
N GLU A 178 -7.10 -14.96 0.46
CA GLU A 178 -7.10 -15.54 -0.90
C GLU A 178 -6.63 -14.55 -1.97
N LEU A 179 -6.26 -13.32 -1.59
CA LEU A 179 -5.62 -12.37 -2.49
C LEU A 179 -4.23 -12.83 -2.95
N VAL A 180 -3.64 -13.82 -2.27
CA VAL A 180 -2.41 -14.49 -2.73
C VAL A 180 -2.62 -15.07 -4.12
N GLY A 181 -1.80 -14.63 -5.09
CA GLY A 181 -1.89 -15.06 -6.49
C GLY A 181 -2.68 -14.12 -7.41
N TYR A 182 -3.37 -13.11 -6.86
CA TYR A 182 -3.93 -12.00 -7.64
C TYR A 182 -2.96 -10.81 -7.63
N GLY A 183 -2.57 -10.34 -8.81
CA GLY A 183 -2.08 -8.96 -8.91
C GLY A 183 -3.31 -8.06 -8.93
N ILE A 184 -3.48 -7.22 -7.91
CA ILE A 184 -4.56 -6.24 -7.85
C ILE A 184 -3.94 -4.87 -8.08
N TYR A 185 -4.46 -4.17 -9.08
CA TYR A 185 -3.89 -2.94 -9.60
C TYR A 185 -4.95 -1.83 -9.65
#